data_AF-A0A848RZQ1-F1
#
_entry.id   AF-A0A848RZQ1-F1
#
_cell.length_a   1.000
_cell.length_b   1.000
_cell.length_c   1.000
_cell.angle_alpha   90.00
_cell.angle_beta   90.00
_cell.angle_gamma   90.00
#
_symmetry.space_group_name_H-M   'P 1'
#
loop_
_entity.id
_entity.type
_entity.pdbx_description
1 polymer ?
#
loop_
_entity_poly.entity_id
_entity_poly.type
_entity_poly.pdbx_seq_one_letter_code
_entity_poly.pdbx_strand_id
1 'polypeptide(L)'
;MITLYRPGNGFLHRMPTGRKTVLILALVLCVSLLPSAWWAATITAVMTVLTYVVAGLGDGLLGMRSLARQVTTLRWMLAITLASQLLFLGPEPAVSSTIRICAAVSLSALLPLTTRVTAILDAIEHGLRPLAYLRLDPKRAAITLTVAFTTIPALAGLAREVRDAQRARGARGSLRTFAVPFLVLASRHAFQLGDALTARGMR
;
A
#
# COMPACT_ATOMS: atom_id res chain seq x y z
N MET A 1 14.77 -2.86 -6.89
CA MET A 1 13.96 -2.69 -5.67
C MET A 1 12.98 -1.56 -5.89
N ILE A 2 11.70 -1.74 -5.56
CA ILE A 2 10.75 -0.62 -5.40
C ILE A 2 10.15 -0.72 -4.00
N THR A 3 10.99 -0.92 -2.99
CA THR A 3 10.55 -0.76 -1.62
C THR A 3 10.49 0.74 -1.36
N LEU A 4 9.31 1.35 -1.56
CA LEU A 4 9.03 2.74 -1.17
C LEU A 4 9.18 2.98 0.33
N TYR A 5 9.32 1.91 1.12
CA TYR A 5 9.50 1.98 2.55
C TYR A 5 10.78 2.75 2.93
N ARG A 6 10.59 3.89 3.59
CA ARG A 6 11.69 4.62 4.23
C ARG A 6 11.68 4.31 5.73
N PRO A 7 12.77 3.76 6.29
CA PRO A 7 12.90 3.64 7.73
C PRO A 7 12.97 5.04 8.34
N GLY A 8 12.08 5.34 9.28
CA GLY A 8 12.03 6.62 9.98
C GLY A 8 11.53 6.40 11.41
N ASN A 9 11.99 7.21 12.36
CA ASN A 9 11.71 7.03 13.80
C ASN A 9 10.44 7.75 14.28
N GLY A 10 9.52 8.12 13.38
CA GLY A 10 8.31 8.89 13.69
C GLY A 10 7.29 8.16 14.55
N PHE A 11 6.37 8.90 15.16
CA PHE A 11 5.28 8.37 16.01
C PHE A 11 4.43 7.32 15.28
N LEU A 12 4.21 7.52 13.97
CA LEU A 12 3.50 6.57 13.09
C LEU A 12 4.27 5.28 12.80
N HIS A 13 5.57 5.24 13.08
CA HIS A 13 6.40 4.04 12.95
C HIS A 13 6.30 3.13 14.17
N ARG A 14 5.99 3.71 15.33
CA ARG A 14 5.87 3.00 16.61
C ARG A 14 4.48 2.41 16.84
N MET A 15 3.48 2.81 16.06
CA MET A 15 2.13 2.26 16.17
C MET A 15 2.00 0.88 15.52
N PRO A 16 1.25 -0.06 16.13
CA PRO A 16 0.97 -1.36 15.53
C PRO A 16 0.21 -1.17 14.22
N THR A 17 0.64 -1.90 13.18
CA THR A 17 0.19 -1.68 11.81
C THR A 17 -1.31 -1.73 11.65
N GLY A 18 -2.00 -2.65 12.33
CA GLY A 18 -3.47 -2.76 12.28
C GLY A 18 -4.21 -1.50 12.73
N ARG A 19 -3.79 -0.86 13.82
CA ARG A 19 -4.43 0.39 14.30
C ARG A 19 -4.15 1.55 13.36
N LYS A 20 -2.96 1.57 12.77
CA LYS A 20 -2.54 2.58 11.80
C LYS A 20 -3.31 2.48 10.49
N THR A 21 -3.56 1.27 9.97
CA THR A 21 -4.44 1.07 8.80
C THR A 21 -5.84 1.58 9.07
N VAL A 22 -6.43 1.24 10.23
CA VAL A 22 -7.77 1.72 10.60
C VAL A 22 -7.80 3.24 10.76
N LEU A 23 -6.78 3.84 11.39
CA LEU A 23 -6.71 5.28 11.59
C LEU A 23 -6.58 6.03 10.25
N ILE A 24 -5.71 5.58 9.35
CA ILE A 24 -5.56 6.19 8.02
C ILE A 24 -6.82 5.98 7.19
N LEU A 25 -7.43 4.79 7.26
CA LEU A 25 -8.70 4.50 6.58
C LEU A 25 -9.82 5.44 7.08
N ALA A 26 -9.97 5.59 8.40
CA ALA A 26 -10.94 6.48 9.02
C ALA A 26 -10.69 7.95 8.63
N LEU A 27 -9.42 8.37 8.58
CA LEU A 27 -9.04 9.73 8.18
C LEU A 27 -9.38 10.00 6.70
N VAL A 28 -9.07 9.06 5.81
CA VAL A 28 -9.40 9.15 4.38
C VAL A 28 -10.92 9.13 4.17
N LEU A 29 -11.67 8.31 4.93
CA LEU A 29 -13.13 8.29 4.93
C LEU A 29 -13.71 9.62 5.41
N CYS A 30 -13.20 10.17 6.51
CA CYS A 30 -13.64 11.45 7.04
C CYS A 30 -13.46 12.54 5.97
N VAL A 31 -12.25 12.68 5.41
CA VAL A 31 -11.97 13.62 4.31
C VAL A 31 -12.86 13.38 3.08
N SER A 32 -13.21 12.13 2.79
CA SER A 32 -14.07 11.78 1.64
C SER A 32 -15.56 12.02 1.89
N LEU A 33 -16.01 12.08 3.13
CA LEU A 33 -17.41 12.34 3.47
C LEU A 33 -17.71 13.84 3.63
N LEU A 34 -16.67 14.68 3.71
CA LEU A 34 -16.85 16.12 3.80
C LEU A 34 -17.47 16.70 2.50
N PRO A 35 -18.43 17.65 2.61
CA PRO A 35 -19.02 18.36 1.48
C PRO A 35 -17.98 19.12 0.64
N SER A 36 -18.25 19.33 -0.65
CA SER A 36 -17.42 20.14 -1.55
C SER A 36 -17.66 21.64 -1.34
N ALA A 37 -17.31 22.14 -0.15
CA ALA A 37 -17.41 23.55 0.23
C ALA A 37 -16.02 24.12 0.56
N TRP A 38 -15.85 25.44 0.45
CA TRP A 38 -14.56 26.10 0.72
C TRP A 38 -14.04 25.87 2.14
N TRP A 39 -14.93 25.87 3.13
CA TRP A 39 -14.58 25.58 4.52
C TRP A 39 -14.14 24.12 4.73
N ALA A 40 -14.71 23.18 3.97
CA ALA A 40 -14.35 21.77 4.04
C ALA A 40 -12.99 21.50 3.36
N ALA A 41 -12.67 22.26 2.31
CA ALA A 41 -11.37 22.19 1.64
C ALA A 41 -10.22 22.66 2.54
N THR A 42 -10.40 23.76 3.28
CA THR A 42 -9.40 24.25 4.23
C THR A 42 -9.17 23.29 5.38
N ILE A 43 -10.25 22.76 5.98
CA ILE A 43 -10.14 21.74 7.05
C ILE A 43 -9.39 20.50 6.55
N THR A 44 -9.71 20.02 5.34
CA THR A 44 -9.05 18.87 4.73
C THR A 44 -7.55 19.10 4.51
N ALA A 45 -7.18 20.28 4.03
CA ALA A 45 -5.78 20.65 3.82
C ALA A 45 -5.02 20.71 5.15
N VAL A 46 -5.59 21.38 6.15
CA VAL A 46 -5.00 21.51 7.51
C VAL A 46 -4.84 20.13 8.15
N MET A 47 -5.85 19.26 8.09
CA MET A 47 -5.79 17.90 8.63
C MET A 47 -4.70 17.07 7.95
N THR A 48 -4.54 17.20 6.63
CA THR A 48 -3.51 16.46 5.90
C THR A 48 -2.10 16.91 6.29
N VAL A 49 -1.89 18.23 6.39
CA VAL A 49 -0.62 18.81 6.84
C VAL A 49 -0.31 18.38 8.27
N LEU A 50 -1.28 18.51 9.18
CA LEU A 50 -1.12 18.10 10.57
C LEU A 50 -0.79 16.62 10.70
N THR A 51 -1.45 15.76 9.92
CA THR A 51 -1.17 14.31 9.91
C THR A 51 0.24 14.02 9.43
N TYR A 52 0.75 14.72 8.41
CA TYR A 52 2.14 14.56 7.94
C TYR A 52 3.16 15.04 8.98
N VAL A 53 2.87 16.18 9.64
CA VAL A 53 3.71 16.74 10.70
C VAL A 53 3.79 15.79 11.90
N VAL A 54 2.64 15.29 12.38
CA VAL A 54 2.54 14.33 13.48
C VAL A 54 3.12 12.96 13.09
N ALA A 55 3.00 12.55 11.82
CA ALA A 55 3.61 11.33 11.33
C ALA A 55 5.14 11.34 11.46
N GLY A 56 5.77 12.52 11.41
CA GLY A 56 7.16 12.72 11.79
C GLY A 56 8.12 11.82 11.01
N LEU A 57 8.08 11.85 9.67
CA LEU A 57 8.82 10.92 8.79
C LEU A 57 10.36 10.97 8.91
N GLY A 58 10.95 11.73 9.83
CA GLY A 58 12.39 11.72 10.09
C GLY A 58 13.28 12.32 9.00
N ASP A 59 12.70 12.96 7.97
CA ASP A 59 13.41 13.57 6.84
C ASP A 59 14.07 14.95 7.15
N GLY A 60 14.27 15.29 8.43
CA GLY A 60 14.83 16.58 8.87
C GLY A 60 13.89 17.80 8.79
N LEU A 61 12.74 17.66 8.10
CA LEU A 61 11.70 18.70 7.93
C LEU A 61 10.28 18.14 8.22
N LEU A 62 10.15 17.26 9.22
CA LEU A 62 8.86 16.68 9.66
C LEU A 62 8.01 16.05 8.53
N GLY A 63 8.61 15.54 7.45
CA GLY A 63 7.89 14.87 6.34
C GLY A 63 7.40 15.77 5.20
N MET A 64 7.61 17.09 5.27
CA MET A 64 7.11 18.05 4.26
C MET A 64 7.71 17.84 2.85
N ARG A 65 8.95 17.37 2.75
CA ARG A 65 9.60 17.02 1.47
C ARG A 65 8.92 15.84 0.75
N SER A 66 8.37 14.90 1.51
CA SER A 66 7.67 13.74 0.94
C SER A 66 6.31 14.13 0.36
N LEU A 67 5.61 15.04 1.05
CA LEU A 67 4.36 15.65 0.59
C LEU A 67 4.61 16.46 -0.69
N ALA A 68 5.64 17.34 -0.70
CA ALA A 68 6.00 18.12 -1.89
C ALA A 68 6.34 17.23 -3.11
N ARG A 69 7.07 16.13 -2.90
CA ARG A 69 7.38 15.18 -3.97
C ARG A 69 6.12 14.49 -4.51
N GLN A 70 5.22 14.06 -3.64
CA GLN A 70 3.96 13.45 -4.04
C GLN A 70 3.10 14.41 -4.86
N VAL A 71 2.92 15.65 -4.38
CA VAL A 71 2.17 16.68 -5.11
C VAL A 71 2.79 16.95 -6.47
N THR A 72 4.12 16.97 -6.55
CA THR A 72 4.84 17.19 -7.82
C THR A 72 4.66 16.01 -8.78
N THR A 73 4.68 14.77 -8.29
CA THR A 73 4.39 13.58 -9.12
C THR A 73 2.93 13.57 -9.59
N LEU A 74 1.99 14.01 -8.74
CA LEU A 74 0.56 14.07 -9.04
C LEU A 74 0.15 15.30 -9.85
N ARG A 75 1.08 16.22 -10.17
CA ARG A 75 0.75 17.52 -10.80
C ARG A 75 -0.07 17.39 -12.07
N TRP A 76 0.21 16.37 -12.90
CA TRP A 76 -0.50 16.16 -14.15
C TRP A 76 -1.92 15.67 -13.92
N MET A 77 -2.11 14.75 -12.97
CA MET A 77 -3.44 14.28 -12.58
C MET A 77 -4.27 15.43 -11.95
N LEU A 78 -3.65 16.24 -11.09
CA LEU A 78 -4.29 17.41 -10.48
C LEU A 78 -4.66 18.46 -11.53
N ALA A 79 -3.76 18.74 -12.49
CA ALA A 79 -4.04 19.69 -13.56
C ALA A 79 -5.21 19.25 -14.44
N ILE A 80 -5.26 17.96 -14.83
CA ILE A 80 -6.36 17.41 -15.64
C ILE A 80 -7.69 17.50 -14.88
N THR A 81 -7.68 17.14 -13.59
CA THR A 81 -8.89 17.14 -12.76
C THR A 81 -9.38 18.57 -12.52
N LEU A 82 -8.47 19.50 -12.22
CA LEU A 82 -8.81 20.91 -12.02
C LEU A 82 -9.35 21.53 -13.32
N ALA A 83 -8.70 21.28 -14.45
CA ALA A 83 -9.12 21.81 -15.75
C ALA A 83 -10.49 21.29 -16.17
N SER A 84 -10.73 19.99 -16.03
CA SER A 84 -12.05 19.41 -16.34
C SER A 84 -13.13 19.96 -15.42
N GLN A 85 -12.89 20.03 -14.12
CA GLN A 85 -13.89 20.55 -13.19
C GLN A 85 -14.16 22.05 -13.35
N LEU A 86 -13.14 22.84 -13.70
CA LEU A 86 -13.30 24.28 -13.96
C LEU A 86 -14.20 24.52 -15.19
N LEU A 87 -14.08 23.67 -16.21
CA LEU A 87 -14.90 23.73 -17.43
C LEU A 87 -16.37 23.35 -17.19
N PHE A 88 -16.65 22.40 -16.29
CA PHE A 88 -18.01 21.85 -16.13
C PHE A 88 -18.79 22.38 -14.92
N LEU A 89 -18.12 22.63 -13.78
CA LEU A 89 -18.80 22.86 -12.49
C LEU A 89 -18.50 24.25 -11.89
N GLY A 90 -17.55 24.99 -12.45
CA GLY A 90 -17.12 26.30 -11.94
C GLY A 90 -16.00 26.23 -10.90
N PRO A 91 -15.47 27.40 -10.47
CA PRO A 91 -14.23 27.48 -9.68
C PRO A 91 -14.36 26.92 -8.26
N GLU A 92 -15.53 27.06 -7.64
CA GLU A 92 -15.77 26.66 -6.25
C GLU A 92 -15.65 25.13 -6.01
N PRO A 93 -16.40 24.28 -6.74
CA PRO A 93 -16.27 22.82 -6.67
C PRO A 93 -14.99 22.28 -7.30
N ALA A 94 -14.38 22.98 -8.28
CA ALA A 94 -13.14 22.54 -8.90
C ALA A 94 -11.97 22.52 -7.92
N VAL A 95 -11.80 23.60 -7.15
CA VAL A 95 -10.71 23.73 -6.17
C VAL A 95 -10.92 22.78 -5.00
N SER A 96 -12.15 22.69 -4.46
CA SER A 96 -12.43 21.86 -3.29
C SER A 96 -12.22 20.36 -3.57
N SER A 97 -12.69 19.84 -4.70
CA SER A 97 -12.48 18.44 -5.09
C SER A 97 -11.01 18.15 -5.38
N THR A 98 -10.28 19.05 -6.04
CA THR A 98 -8.86 18.88 -6.33
C THR A 98 -8.04 18.77 -5.03
N ILE A 99 -8.33 19.63 -4.05
CA ILE A 99 -7.71 19.57 -2.71
C ILE A 99 -8.05 18.25 -2.02
N ARG A 100 -9.30 17.82 -2.08
CA ARG A 100 -9.76 16.57 -1.47
C ARG A 100 -9.07 15.34 -2.05
N ILE A 101 -8.93 15.28 -3.37
CA ILE A 101 -8.20 14.20 -4.05
C ILE A 101 -6.72 14.22 -3.64
N CYS A 102 -6.11 15.41 -3.64
CA CYS A 102 -4.72 15.57 -3.22
C CYS A 102 -4.50 15.08 -1.77
N ALA A 103 -5.41 15.45 -0.86
CA ALA A 103 -5.39 15.01 0.52
C ALA A 103 -5.56 13.50 0.67
N ALA A 104 -6.58 12.91 0.04
CA ALA A 104 -6.83 11.47 0.10
C ALA A 104 -5.65 10.65 -0.43
N VAL A 105 -5.07 11.05 -1.57
CA VAL A 105 -3.89 10.38 -2.13
C VAL A 105 -2.69 10.54 -1.23
N SER A 106 -2.46 11.75 -0.70
CA SER A 106 -1.32 12.01 0.20
C SER A 106 -1.42 11.22 1.50
N LEU A 107 -2.62 11.13 2.08
CA LEU A 107 -2.91 10.35 3.28
C LEU A 107 -2.80 8.84 3.05
N SER A 108 -3.22 8.36 1.88
CA SER A 108 -3.07 6.96 1.50
C SER A 108 -1.59 6.59 1.30
N ALA A 109 -0.81 7.46 0.66
CA ALA A 109 0.60 7.25 0.38
C ALA A 109 1.49 7.19 1.64
N LEU A 110 1.06 7.80 2.76
CA LEU A 110 1.72 7.65 4.06
C LEU A 110 1.84 6.19 4.49
N LEU A 111 0.83 5.36 4.21
CA LEU A 111 0.77 3.98 4.66
C LEU A 111 1.89 3.10 4.05
N PRO A 112 2.07 3.00 2.73
CA PRO A 112 3.16 2.26 2.11
C PRO A 112 4.54 2.88 2.31
N LEU A 113 4.63 4.20 2.57
CA LEU A 113 5.91 4.86 2.88
C LEU A 113 6.43 4.49 4.27
N THR A 114 5.53 4.35 5.23
CA THR A 114 5.88 4.20 6.65
C THR A 114 5.70 2.78 7.18
N THR A 115 5.21 1.84 6.35
CA THR A 115 4.90 0.45 6.74
C THR A 115 5.51 -0.52 5.75
N ARG A 116 6.15 -1.58 6.27
CA ARG A 116 6.71 -2.64 5.42
C ARG A 116 5.58 -3.44 4.76
N VAL A 117 5.81 -3.93 3.55
CA VAL A 117 4.86 -4.78 2.81
C VAL A 117 4.40 -5.97 3.66
N THR A 118 5.33 -6.61 4.39
CA THR A 118 5.01 -7.73 5.29
C THR A 118 4.02 -7.34 6.37
N ALA A 119 4.23 -6.20 7.04
CA ALA A 119 3.34 -5.73 8.10
C ALA A 119 1.95 -5.31 7.58
N ILE A 120 1.88 -4.82 6.32
CA ILE A 120 0.59 -4.57 5.66
C ILE A 120 -0.15 -5.88 5.41
N LEU A 121 0.55 -6.91 4.92
CA LEU A 121 -0.03 -8.24 4.71
C LEU A 121 -0.53 -8.85 6.03
N ASP A 122 0.26 -8.75 7.11
CA ASP A 122 -0.13 -9.23 8.44
C ASP A 122 -1.37 -8.50 8.98
N ALA A 123 -1.50 -7.19 8.72
CA ALA A 123 -2.66 -6.41 9.11
C ALA A 123 -3.90 -6.76 8.29
N ILE A 124 -3.75 -7.04 6.99
CA ILE A 124 -4.83 -7.54 6.14
C ILE A 124 -5.27 -8.92 6.62
N GLU A 125 -4.33 -9.81 6.97
CA GLU A 125 -4.63 -11.12 7.55
C GLU A 125 -5.49 -11.00 8.82
N HIS A 126 -5.09 -10.14 9.75
CA HIS A 126 -5.85 -9.90 10.97
C HIS A 126 -7.22 -9.28 10.70
N GLY A 127 -7.34 -8.40 9.70
CA GLY A 127 -8.61 -7.79 9.30
C GLY A 127 -9.56 -8.75 8.58
N LEU A 128 -9.04 -9.81 7.95
CA LEU A 128 -9.83 -10.85 7.28
C LEU A 128 -10.30 -11.97 8.23
N ARG A 129 -9.70 -12.10 9.43
CA ARG A 129 -10.16 -13.04 10.48
C ARG A 129 -11.65 -12.96 10.81
N PRO A 130 -12.30 -11.79 10.98
CA PRO A 130 -13.74 -11.73 11.26
C PRO A 130 -14.60 -12.27 10.10
N LEU A 131 -14.10 -12.30 8.86
CA LEU A 131 -14.82 -12.89 7.73
C LEU A 131 -14.95 -14.42 7.85
N ALA A 132 -14.20 -15.05 8.77
CA ALA A 132 -14.37 -16.45 9.15
C ALA A 132 -15.73 -16.74 9.81
N TYR A 133 -16.46 -15.71 10.28
CA TYR A 133 -17.83 -15.87 10.78
C TYR A 133 -18.85 -16.24 9.69
N LEU A 134 -18.53 -16.14 8.39
CA LEU A 134 -19.41 -16.51 7.28
C LEU A 134 -19.50 -18.03 6.97
N ARG A 135 -19.22 -18.92 7.93
CA ARG A 135 -19.33 -20.40 7.80
C ARG A 135 -18.34 -21.07 6.81
N LEU A 136 -17.18 -20.46 6.57
CA LEU A 136 -16.03 -21.17 6.00
C LEU A 136 -15.31 -21.91 7.14
N ASP A 137 -14.80 -23.12 6.89
CA ASP A 137 -14.05 -23.90 7.89
C ASP A 137 -12.86 -23.08 8.41
N PRO A 138 -12.97 -22.46 9.61
CA PRO A 138 -12.14 -21.33 10.00
C PRO A 138 -10.69 -21.76 10.21
N LYS A 139 -10.48 -23.04 10.54
CA LYS A 139 -9.17 -23.64 10.72
C LYS A 139 -8.43 -23.79 9.39
N ARG A 140 -9.12 -24.28 8.35
CA ARG A 140 -8.54 -24.40 7.00
C ARG A 140 -8.29 -23.04 6.37
N ALA A 141 -9.27 -22.14 6.46
CA ALA A 141 -9.14 -20.78 5.92
C ALA A 141 -7.97 -20.01 6.56
N ALA A 142 -7.82 -20.08 7.88
CA ALA A 142 -6.70 -19.46 8.58
C ALA A 142 -5.34 -20.03 8.13
N ILE A 143 -5.22 -21.35 8.05
CA ILE A 143 -3.97 -22.01 7.59
C ILE A 143 -3.65 -21.60 6.16
N THR A 144 -4.63 -21.62 5.25
CA THR A 144 -4.43 -21.21 3.85
C THR A 144 -3.99 -19.75 3.76
N LEU A 145 -4.59 -18.87 4.55
CA LEU A 145 -4.30 -17.44 4.53
C LEU A 145 -2.90 -17.14 5.08
N THR A 146 -2.52 -17.74 6.22
CA THR A 146 -1.18 -17.62 6.80
C THR A 146 -0.11 -18.18 5.85
N VAL A 147 -0.37 -19.34 5.23
CA VAL A 147 0.53 -19.92 4.22
C VAL A 147 0.66 -19.00 3.01
N ALA A 148 -0.45 -18.51 2.46
CA ALA A 148 -0.42 -17.60 1.32
C ALA A 148 0.40 -16.33 1.62
N PHE A 149 0.15 -15.68 2.77
CA PHE A 149 0.85 -14.46 3.14
C PHE A 149 2.33 -14.67 3.43
N THR A 150 2.72 -15.82 3.98
CA THR A 150 4.14 -16.17 4.19
C THR A 150 4.86 -16.57 2.90
N THR A 151 4.14 -17.14 1.93
CA THR A 151 4.71 -17.53 0.62
C THR A 151 4.89 -16.33 -0.34
N ILE A 152 4.06 -15.29 -0.27
CA ILE A 152 4.20 -14.07 -1.11
C ILE A 152 5.62 -13.46 -1.08
N PRO A 153 6.22 -13.15 0.09
CA PRO A 153 7.57 -12.59 0.14
C PRO A 153 8.64 -13.57 -0.36
N ALA A 154 8.46 -14.87 -0.14
CA ALA A 154 9.37 -15.90 -0.66
C ALA A 154 9.36 -15.93 -2.20
N LEU A 155 8.17 -15.94 -2.81
CA LEU A 155 8.02 -15.86 -4.27
C LEU A 155 8.59 -14.54 -4.82
N ALA A 156 8.42 -13.42 -4.12
CA ALA A 156 9.02 -12.15 -4.51
C ALA A 156 10.56 -12.16 -4.43
N GLY A 157 11.15 -13.00 -3.57
CA GLY A 157 12.58 -13.26 -3.53
C GLY A 157 13.05 -14.06 -4.75
N LEU A 158 12.38 -15.17 -5.03
CA LEU A 158 12.66 -16.01 -6.20
C LEU A 158 12.53 -15.22 -7.52
N ALA A 159 11.51 -14.38 -7.64
CA ALA A 159 11.34 -13.47 -8.78
C ALA A 159 12.52 -12.52 -8.98
N ARG A 160 13.19 -12.09 -7.90
CA ARG A 160 14.38 -11.22 -7.99
C ARG A 160 15.59 -12.01 -8.44
N GLU A 161 15.83 -13.16 -7.82
CA GLU A 161 16.94 -14.04 -8.16
C GLU A 161 16.90 -14.48 -9.64
N VAL A 162 15.71 -14.87 -10.12
CA VAL A 162 15.51 -15.18 -11.54
C VAL A 162 15.81 -13.96 -12.41
N ARG A 163 15.33 -12.77 -12.03
CA ARG A 163 15.58 -11.54 -12.81
C ARG A 163 17.06 -11.17 -12.86
N ASP A 164 17.78 -11.33 -11.76
CA ASP A 164 19.20 -10.99 -11.66
C ASP A 164 20.05 -12.02 -12.41
N ALA A 165 19.70 -13.31 -12.34
CA ALA A 165 20.32 -14.36 -13.16
C ALA A 165 20.09 -14.14 -14.67
N GLN A 166 18.88 -13.73 -15.08
CA GLN A 166 18.60 -13.41 -16.48
C GLN A 166 19.36 -12.18 -16.98
N ARG A 167 19.50 -11.15 -16.14
CA ARG A 167 20.33 -9.97 -16.45
C ARG A 167 21.80 -10.35 -16.63
N ALA A 168 22.35 -11.19 -15.75
CA ALA A 168 23.72 -11.68 -15.87
C ALA A 168 23.95 -12.50 -17.16
N ARG A 169 22.91 -13.20 -17.64
CA ARG A 169 22.93 -13.93 -18.92
C ARG A 169 22.70 -13.05 -20.16
N GLY A 170 22.59 -11.74 -20.00
CA GLY A 170 22.35 -10.81 -21.12
C GLY A 170 20.95 -10.90 -21.74
N ALA A 171 20.00 -11.59 -21.08
CA ALA A 171 18.64 -11.74 -21.59
C ALA A 171 17.93 -10.37 -21.54
N ARG A 172 17.67 -9.79 -22.71
CA ARG A 172 16.93 -8.53 -22.86
C ARG A 172 15.45 -8.77 -22.55
N GLY A 173 15.01 -8.44 -21.33
CA GLY A 173 13.65 -8.00 -20.96
C GLY A 173 12.43 -8.81 -21.40
N SER A 174 12.60 -9.99 -22.01
CA SER A 174 11.50 -10.79 -22.53
C SER A 174 10.69 -11.39 -21.38
N LEU A 175 9.39 -11.10 -21.38
CA LEU A 175 8.45 -11.59 -20.37
C LEU A 175 8.45 -13.12 -20.31
N ARG A 176 8.59 -13.79 -21.46
CA ARG A 176 8.68 -15.26 -21.55
C ARG A 176 9.95 -15.80 -20.88
N THR A 177 11.07 -15.11 -21.07
CA THR A 177 12.38 -15.52 -20.53
C THR A 177 12.44 -15.41 -19.01
N PHE A 178 11.62 -14.55 -18.41
CA PHE A 178 11.43 -14.46 -16.97
C PHE A 178 10.34 -15.41 -16.45
N ALA A 179 9.19 -15.48 -17.14
CA ALA A 179 8.00 -16.18 -16.65
C ALA A 179 8.20 -17.69 -16.57
N VAL A 180 8.86 -18.31 -17.56
CA VAL A 180 9.04 -19.76 -17.59
C VAL A 180 9.90 -20.23 -16.40
N PRO A 181 11.12 -19.70 -16.15
CA PRO A 181 11.90 -20.10 -14.98
C PRO A 181 11.21 -19.80 -13.66
N PHE A 182 10.54 -18.64 -13.56
CA PHE A 182 9.82 -18.26 -12.36
C PHE A 182 8.67 -19.22 -12.04
N LEU A 183 7.87 -19.61 -13.03
CA LEU A 183 6.79 -20.58 -12.86
C LEU A 183 7.31 -21.94 -12.42
N VAL A 184 8.40 -22.44 -13.00
CA VAL A 184 9.02 -23.70 -12.58
C VAL A 184 9.47 -23.63 -11.12
N LEU A 185 10.12 -22.54 -10.72
CA LEU A 185 10.60 -22.35 -9.34
C LEU A 185 9.45 -22.19 -8.35
N ALA A 186 8.40 -21.46 -8.73
CA ALA A 186 7.20 -21.27 -7.92
C ALA A 186 6.43 -22.59 -7.73
N SER A 187 6.27 -23.38 -8.79
CA SER A 187 5.64 -24.71 -8.71
C SER A 187 6.45 -25.65 -7.83
N ARG A 188 7.78 -25.67 -7.98
CA ARG A 188 8.66 -26.47 -7.10
C ARG A 188 8.51 -26.06 -5.63
N HIS A 189 8.45 -24.76 -5.36
CA HIS A 189 8.22 -24.24 -4.01
C HIS A 189 6.85 -24.68 -3.46
N ALA A 190 5.80 -24.66 -4.28
CA ALA A 190 4.47 -25.13 -3.89
C ALA A 190 4.46 -26.63 -3.54
N PHE A 191 5.13 -27.47 -4.34
CA PHE A 191 5.26 -28.91 -4.04
C PHE A 191 6.01 -29.15 -2.72
N GLN A 192 7.15 -28.49 -2.53
CA GLN A 192 7.93 -28.59 -1.28
C GLN A 192 7.12 -28.15 -0.05
N LEU A 193 6.32 -27.10 -0.20
CA LEU A 193 5.45 -26.62 0.89
C LEU A 193 4.33 -27.62 1.18
N GLY A 194 3.74 -28.23 0.15
CA GLY A 194 2.73 -29.28 0.29
C GLY A 194 3.26 -30.53 0.99
N ASP A 195 4.46 -30.99 0.61
CA ASP A 195 5.13 -32.12 1.25
C ASP A 195 5.41 -31.83 2.73
N ALA A 196 5.88 -30.62 3.05
CA ALA A 196 6.14 -30.19 4.42
C ALA A 196 4.87 -30.08 5.27
N LEU A 197 3.76 -29.59 4.70
CA LEU A 197 2.47 -29.53 5.38
C LEU A 197 1.90 -30.93 5.64
N THR A 198 2.04 -31.83 4.66
CA THR A 198 1.63 -33.24 4.79
C THR A 198 2.42 -33.95 5.88
N ALA A 199 3.74 -33.74 5.94
CA ALA A 199 4.60 -34.30 7.00
C ALA A 199 4.26 -33.78 8.40
N ARG A 200 3.71 -32.56 8.50
CA ARG A 200 3.21 -31.98 9.76
C ARG A 200 1.78 -32.42 10.13
N GLY A 201 1.17 -33.31 9.36
CA GLY A 201 -0.18 -33.81 9.61
C GLY A 201 -1.29 -32.81 9.29
N MET A 202 -1.00 -31.74 8.54
CA MET A 202 -2.00 -30.78 8.08
C MET A 202 -2.50 -31.22 6.69
N ARG A 203 -3.68 -31.84 6.66
CA ARG A 203 -4.41 -32.26 5.44
C ARG A 203 -5.58 -31.32 5.13
#